data_AF-A0A424RJZ6-F1
#
_entry.id   AF-A0A424RJZ6-F1
#
_cell.length_a   1.000
_cell.length_b   1.000
_cell.length_c   1.000
_cell.angle_alpha   90.00
_cell.angle_beta   90.00
_cell.angle_gamma   90.00
#
_symmetry.space_group_name_H-M   'P 1'
#
loop_
_entity.id
_entity.type
_entity.pdbx_description
1 polymer ?
#
loop_
_entity_poly.entity_id
_entity_poly.type
_entity_poly.pdbx_seq_one_letter_code
_entity_poly.pdbx_strand_id
1 'polypeptide(L)'
;MSEDDQPVKSQQAALRELSDALEQSRKTWLNESLTGSPLWKLNYAVSDIGYVLATLDDAEAMKQRKRWVKLQQKVGEGAAWLITIDLLRDSLAESRQKKMASAVARLSAKPVNKCHKLMAKPEWVRIRRWWFGYLESMQPLDPTEAVTVAMTDRAEHRFLKLRNRILKHDNDQDLLKLEGATGELKTILSFSAAPDDRRHSQVSLLGDIESNIRLWRQAHTRLPLLKLLSATPEIDARLSLADDLAEIRLEQQRIARKRRDRVRRLLIGPNSE
;
A
#
# COMPACT_ATOMS: atom_id res chain seq x y z
N MET A 1 -30.39 -2.56 26.99
CA MET A 1 -29.05 -2.01 26.77
C MET A 1 -29.00 -1.63 25.31
N SER A 2 -29.02 -0.33 25.01
CA SER A 2 -28.90 0.19 23.66
C SER A 2 -27.50 -0.15 23.15
N GLU A 3 -27.42 -0.97 22.11
CA GLU A 3 -26.24 -1.01 21.26
C GLU A 3 -26.09 0.43 20.73
N ASP A 4 -25.04 1.12 21.19
CA ASP A 4 -24.63 2.39 20.60
C ASP A 4 -24.25 2.07 19.14
N ASP A 5 -25.22 2.23 18.24
CA ASP A 5 -24.98 2.34 16.80
C ASP A 5 -23.99 3.49 16.62
N GLN A 6 -22.69 3.17 16.55
CA GLN A 6 -21.69 4.16 16.20
C GLN A 6 -22.11 4.75 14.85
N PRO A 7 -22.30 6.08 14.75
CA PRO A 7 -22.79 6.67 13.53
C PRO A 7 -21.86 6.30 12.38
N VAL A 8 -22.43 5.81 11.27
CA VAL A 8 -21.69 5.47 10.06
C VAL A 8 -20.84 6.68 9.69
N LYS A 9 -19.53 6.49 9.76
CA LYS A 9 -18.56 7.56 9.55
C LYS A 9 -18.69 8.09 8.13
N SER A 10 -18.81 9.40 7.95
CA SER A 10 -18.87 10.01 6.62
C SER A 10 -17.56 9.85 5.86
N GLN A 11 -17.62 9.83 4.53
CA GLN A 11 -16.41 9.73 3.71
C GLN A 11 -15.49 10.93 3.87
N GLN A 12 -16.04 12.14 4.08
CA GLN A 12 -15.25 13.33 4.38
C GLN A 12 -14.47 13.17 5.71
N ALA A 13 -15.11 12.62 6.75
CA ALA A 13 -14.42 12.35 8.01
C ALA A 13 -13.31 11.30 7.84
N ALA A 14 -13.57 10.22 7.09
CA ALA A 14 -12.55 9.21 6.77
C ALA A 14 -11.36 9.80 5.99
N LEU A 15 -11.62 10.65 5.00
CA LEU A 15 -10.55 11.33 4.26
C LEU A 15 -9.71 12.25 5.15
N ARG A 16 -10.32 12.96 6.10
CA ARG A 16 -9.60 13.81 7.06
C ARG A 16 -8.68 12.98 7.95
N GLU A 17 -9.16 11.89 8.54
CA GLU A 17 -8.31 11.03 9.38
C GLU A 17 -7.16 10.39 8.60
N LEU A 18 -7.42 9.94 7.37
CA LEU A 18 -6.36 9.43 6.50
C LEU A 18 -5.33 10.52 6.16
N SER A 19 -5.78 11.77 6.03
CA SER A 19 -4.89 12.93 5.82
C SER A 19 -4.00 13.18 7.03
N ASP A 20 -4.54 13.06 8.24
CA ASP A 20 -3.78 13.22 9.48
C ASP A 20 -2.76 12.11 9.68
N ALA A 21 -3.15 10.84 9.45
CA ALA A 21 -2.25 9.69 9.48
C ALA A 21 -1.09 9.84 8.47
N LEU A 22 -1.40 10.39 7.29
CA LEU A 22 -0.44 10.65 6.23
C LEU A 22 0.51 11.81 6.59
N GLU A 23 0.02 12.90 7.18
CA GLU A 23 0.85 14.01 7.69
C GLU A 23 1.76 13.54 8.83
N GLN A 24 1.25 12.70 9.73
CA GLN A 24 2.04 12.11 10.81
C GLN A 24 3.16 11.24 10.26
N SER A 25 2.84 10.36 9.30
CA SER A 25 3.84 9.52 8.62
C SER A 25 4.91 10.36 7.91
N ARG A 26 4.51 11.47 7.29
CA ARG A 26 5.44 12.43 6.66
C ARG A 26 6.38 13.07 7.67
N LYS A 27 5.85 13.54 8.81
CA LYS A 27 6.64 14.17 9.88
C LYS A 27 7.63 13.18 10.48
N THR A 28 7.18 11.97 10.81
CA THR A 28 8.06 10.90 11.31
C THR A 28 9.17 10.62 10.31
N TRP A 29 8.85 10.48 9.02
CA TRP A 29 9.87 10.24 8.01
C TRP A 29 10.89 11.40 7.86
N LEU A 30 10.47 12.66 7.99
CA LEU A 30 11.40 13.78 7.93
C LEU A 30 12.38 13.80 9.12
N ASN A 31 11.94 13.31 10.28
CA ASN A 31 12.75 13.22 11.49
C ASN A 31 13.62 11.95 11.50
N GLU A 32 13.11 10.85 10.96
CA GLU A 32 13.74 9.51 10.95
C GLU A 32 14.03 9.06 9.51
N SER A 33 14.69 9.91 8.73
CA SER A 33 14.86 9.75 7.27
C SER A 33 15.61 8.49 6.78
N LEU A 34 16.09 7.66 7.72
CA LEU A 34 16.82 6.42 7.48
C LEU A 34 15.99 5.15 7.74
N THR A 35 14.69 5.29 8.07
CA THR A 35 13.76 4.16 8.22
C THR A 35 12.73 4.16 7.08
N GLY A 36 12.42 2.99 6.55
CA GLY A 36 11.47 2.81 5.45
C GLY A 36 10.02 2.66 5.87
N SER A 37 9.77 2.20 7.10
CA SER A 37 8.43 2.03 7.65
C SER A 37 7.52 3.28 7.50
N PRO A 38 7.97 4.51 7.83
CA PRO A 38 7.16 5.71 7.66
C PRO A 38 6.70 5.98 6.22
N LEU A 39 7.59 5.85 5.23
CA LEU A 39 7.26 6.11 3.82
C LEU A 39 6.37 5.00 3.24
N TRP A 40 6.49 3.78 3.77
CA TRP A 40 5.62 2.67 3.40
C TRP A 40 4.21 2.80 3.99
N LYS A 41 4.08 3.28 5.23
CA LYS A 41 2.78 3.67 5.81
C LYS A 41 2.12 4.78 5.01
N LEU A 42 2.88 5.79 4.59
CA LEU A 42 2.40 6.82 3.67
C LEU A 42 1.86 6.20 2.37
N ASN A 43 2.57 5.22 1.80
CA ASN A 43 2.15 4.52 0.58
C ASN A 43 0.79 3.80 0.74
N TYR A 44 0.53 3.21 1.92
CA TYR A 44 -0.76 2.61 2.24
C TYR A 44 -1.85 3.67 2.46
N ALA A 45 -1.58 4.74 3.20
CA ALA A 45 -2.54 5.82 3.41
C ALA A 45 -2.98 6.47 2.08
N VAL A 46 -2.07 6.62 1.12
CA VAL A 46 -2.40 7.10 -0.24
C VAL A 46 -3.32 6.13 -0.97
N SER A 47 -3.15 4.83 -0.79
CA SER A 47 -4.03 3.80 -1.37
C SER A 47 -5.41 3.85 -0.73
N ASP A 48 -5.46 3.96 0.61
CA ASP A 48 -6.68 4.08 1.40
C ASP A 48 -7.49 5.34 1.03
N ILE A 49 -6.82 6.49 0.85
CA ILE A 49 -7.44 7.71 0.31
C ILE A 49 -8.04 7.44 -1.06
N GLY A 50 -7.31 6.72 -1.92
CA GLY A 50 -7.79 6.34 -3.24
C GLY A 50 -9.04 5.44 -3.20
N TYR A 51 -9.19 4.58 -2.19
CA TYR A 51 -10.37 3.74 -2.01
C TYR A 51 -11.58 4.55 -1.53
N VAL A 52 -11.38 5.47 -0.58
CA VAL A 52 -12.48 6.36 -0.13
C VAL A 52 -12.91 7.30 -1.26
N LEU A 53 -11.98 7.85 -2.05
CA LEU A 53 -12.32 8.66 -3.21
C LEU A 53 -13.13 7.89 -4.26
N ALA A 54 -12.97 6.57 -4.35
CA ALA A 54 -13.75 5.75 -5.27
C ALA A 54 -15.23 5.65 -4.85
N THR A 55 -15.57 6.00 -3.61
CA THR A 55 -16.95 5.99 -3.12
C THR A 55 -17.68 7.31 -3.35
N LEU A 56 -17.05 8.32 -3.93
CA LEU A 56 -17.68 9.63 -4.15
C LEU A 56 -18.24 9.80 -5.58
N ASP A 57 -17.88 8.90 -6.51
CA ASP A 57 -18.28 8.83 -7.93
C ASP A 57 -18.38 10.18 -8.69
N ASP A 58 -17.64 11.19 -8.26
CA ASP A 58 -17.60 12.51 -8.89
C ASP A 58 -16.29 12.74 -9.69
N ALA A 59 -16.37 13.61 -10.70
CA ALA A 59 -15.26 13.86 -11.61
C ALA A 59 -14.03 14.46 -10.89
N GLU A 60 -14.23 15.22 -9.81
CA GLU A 60 -13.16 15.82 -9.04
C GLU A 60 -12.48 14.78 -8.14
N ALA A 61 -13.24 13.91 -7.45
CA ALA A 61 -12.69 12.76 -6.72
C ALA A 61 -11.79 11.90 -7.62
N MET A 62 -12.21 11.63 -8.86
CA MET A 62 -11.42 10.89 -9.83
C MET A 62 -10.13 11.61 -10.24
N LYS A 63 -10.14 12.95 -10.33
CA LYS A 63 -8.90 13.74 -10.54
C LYS A 63 -7.99 13.66 -9.33
N GLN A 64 -8.52 13.75 -8.11
CA GLN A 64 -7.73 13.65 -6.88
C GLN A 64 -7.10 12.26 -6.73
N ARG A 65 -7.85 11.19 -7.01
CA ARG A 65 -7.33 9.81 -7.02
C ARG A 65 -6.14 9.69 -7.98
N LYS A 66 -6.23 10.25 -9.19
CA LYS A 66 -5.11 10.27 -10.15
C LYS A 66 -3.89 11.06 -9.65
N ARG A 67 -4.10 12.18 -8.94
CA ARG A 67 -3.00 12.97 -8.35
C ARG A 67 -2.28 12.18 -7.26
N TRP A 68 -3.03 11.51 -6.39
CA TRP A 68 -2.50 10.64 -5.36
C TRP A 68 -1.71 9.46 -5.93
N VAL A 69 -2.24 8.76 -6.94
CA VAL A 69 -1.51 7.68 -7.64
C VAL A 69 -0.21 8.20 -8.27
N LYS A 70 -0.21 9.40 -8.88
CA LYS A 70 1.03 10.00 -9.41
C LYS A 70 2.05 10.29 -8.32
N LEU A 71 1.62 10.72 -7.13
CA LEU A 71 2.53 10.92 -6.00
C LEU A 71 3.12 9.59 -5.54
N GLN A 72 2.28 8.56 -5.39
CA GLN A 72 2.67 7.19 -5.04
C GLN A 72 3.75 6.65 -6.00
N GLN A 73 3.52 6.78 -7.31
CA GLN A 73 4.49 6.38 -8.33
C GLN A 73 5.82 7.13 -8.23
N LYS A 74 5.79 8.43 -7.88
CA LYS A 74 7.01 9.24 -7.76
C LYS A 74 7.88 8.81 -6.58
N VAL A 75 7.29 8.35 -5.49
CA VAL A 75 8.00 7.93 -4.26
C VAL A 75 8.25 6.43 -4.16
N GLY A 76 7.62 5.62 -5.01
CA GLY A 76 7.62 4.16 -4.90
C GLY A 76 9.02 3.52 -4.89
N GLU A 77 9.92 3.97 -5.77
CA GLU A 77 11.29 3.44 -5.82
C GLU A 77 12.11 3.77 -4.57
N GLY A 78 11.97 4.98 -4.02
CA GLY A 78 12.65 5.34 -2.77
C GLY A 78 12.08 4.60 -1.57
N ALA A 79 10.75 4.41 -1.52
CA ALA A 79 10.11 3.59 -0.50
C ALA A 79 10.59 2.14 -0.56
N ALA A 80 10.71 1.57 -1.76
CA ALA A 80 11.27 0.24 -2.00
C ALA A 80 12.70 0.08 -1.46
N TRP A 81 13.56 1.07 -1.72
CA TRP A 81 14.92 1.10 -1.19
C TRP A 81 14.95 1.14 0.33
N LEU A 82 14.18 2.02 0.96
CA LEU A 82 14.20 2.17 2.41
C LEU A 82 13.70 0.89 3.13
N ILE A 83 12.63 0.24 2.66
CA ILE A 83 12.18 -1.03 3.27
C ILE A 83 13.14 -2.19 3.03
N THR A 84 14.03 -2.07 2.03
CA THR A 84 15.11 -3.03 1.78
C THR A 84 16.27 -2.76 2.70
N ILE A 85 16.62 -1.49 2.94
CA ILE A 85 17.64 -1.08 3.91
C ILE A 85 17.25 -1.51 5.32
N ASP A 86 15.98 -1.33 5.73
CA ASP A 86 15.47 -1.82 7.01
C ASP A 86 15.67 -3.35 7.12
N LEU A 87 15.29 -4.10 6.10
CA LEU A 87 15.49 -5.56 6.08
C LEU A 87 16.96 -5.95 6.23
N LEU A 88 17.87 -5.27 5.51
CA LEU A 88 19.30 -5.55 5.60
C LEU A 88 19.86 -5.23 6.98
N ARG A 89 19.36 -4.17 7.62
CA ARG A 89 19.74 -3.80 8.99
C ARG A 89 19.30 -4.86 10.00
N ASP A 90 18.11 -5.40 9.81
CA ASP A 90 17.54 -6.42 10.71
C ASP A 90 18.16 -7.81 10.48
N SER A 91 18.62 -8.10 9.26
CA SER A 91 19.07 -9.45 8.86
C SER A 91 20.59 -9.66 8.97
N LEU A 92 21.39 -8.58 9.06
CA LEU A 92 22.84 -8.67 8.96
C LEU A 92 23.54 -8.10 10.20
N ALA A 93 24.68 -8.68 10.56
CA ALA A 93 25.56 -8.12 11.57
C ALA A 93 26.12 -6.75 11.14
N GLU A 94 26.38 -5.86 12.09
CA GLU A 94 26.88 -4.49 11.82
C GLU A 94 28.16 -4.48 10.95
N SER A 95 29.06 -5.46 11.16
CA SER A 95 30.28 -5.61 10.37
C SER A 95 30.01 -5.91 8.89
N ARG A 96 28.95 -6.67 8.59
CA ARG A 96 28.48 -6.96 7.23
C ARG A 96 27.80 -5.74 6.62
N GLN A 97 27.00 -5.01 7.40
CA GLN A 97 26.36 -3.76 6.97
C GLN A 97 27.39 -2.70 6.54
N LYS A 98 28.45 -2.49 7.35
CA LYS A 98 29.55 -1.56 7.02
C LYS A 98 30.22 -1.90 5.69
N LYS A 99 30.36 -3.19 5.39
CA LYS A 99 30.98 -3.66 4.14
C LYS A 99 30.16 -3.35 2.88
N MET A 100 28.84 -3.20 2.99
CA MET A 100 27.94 -2.90 1.86
C MET A 100 27.42 -1.46 1.83
N ALA A 101 27.71 -0.67 2.87
CA ALA A 101 27.19 0.68 3.04
C ALA A 101 27.41 1.58 1.82
N SER A 102 28.59 1.51 1.19
CA SER A 102 28.90 2.31 -0.01
C SER A 102 27.99 1.96 -1.20
N ALA A 103 27.79 0.67 -1.49
CA ALA A 103 26.94 0.23 -2.60
C ALA A 103 25.47 0.61 -2.35
N VAL A 104 24.99 0.39 -1.12
CA VAL A 104 23.63 0.79 -0.70
C VAL A 104 23.43 2.30 -0.83
N ALA A 105 24.37 3.11 -0.31
CA ALA A 105 24.28 4.56 -0.38
C ALA A 105 24.27 5.06 -1.83
N ARG A 106 25.18 4.54 -2.68
CA ARG A 106 25.28 4.93 -4.09
C ARG A 106 24.00 4.62 -4.87
N LEU A 107 23.44 3.42 -4.70
CA LEU A 107 22.27 2.99 -5.46
C LEU A 107 20.95 3.63 -4.96
N SER A 108 20.82 3.84 -3.66
CA SER A 108 19.60 4.40 -3.06
C SER A 108 19.57 5.93 -3.05
N ALA A 109 20.71 6.62 -3.18
CA ALA A 109 20.81 8.08 -3.03
C ALA A 109 19.80 8.85 -3.89
N LYS A 110 19.75 8.56 -5.20
CA LYS A 110 18.84 9.25 -6.13
C LYS A 110 17.36 9.01 -5.79
N PRO A 111 16.86 7.76 -5.67
CA PRO A 111 15.44 7.53 -5.37
C PRO A 111 15.04 8.00 -3.97
N VAL A 112 15.91 7.88 -2.96
CA VAL A 112 15.63 8.38 -1.60
C VAL A 112 15.61 9.91 -1.57
N ASN A 113 16.57 10.59 -2.21
CA ASN A 113 16.59 12.05 -2.28
C ASN A 113 15.37 12.61 -3.03
N LYS A 114 14.89 11.91 -4.06
CA LYS A 114 13.63 12.26 -4.72
C LYS A 114 12.45 12.23 -3.75
N CYS A 115 12.38 11.23 -2.87
CA CYS A 115 11.39 11.20 -1.80
C CYS A 115 11.60 12.38 -0.85
N HIS A 116 12.85 12.64 -0.42
CA HIS A 116 13.24 13.81 0.40
C HIS A 116 12.64 15.11 -0.12
N LYS A 117 12.89 15.42 -1.39
CA LYS A 117 12.41 16.63 -2.04
C LYS A 117 10.88 16.73 -2.11
N LEU A 118 10.19 15.62 -2.40
CA LEU A 118 8.73 15.60 -2.57
C LEU A 118 7.96 15.78 -1.27
N MET A 119 8.50 15.28 -0.18
CA MET A 119 7.88 15.35 1.15
C MET A 119 8.42 16.54 1.97
N ALA A 120 9.44 17.25 1.46
CA ALA A 120 9.89 18.51 2.02
C ALA A 120 8.82 19.60 1.94
N LYS A 121 8.95 20.62 2.79
CA LYS A 121 7.96 21.69 2.97
C LYS A 121 7.46 22.33 1.65
N PRO A 122 8.31 22.71 0.67
CA PRO A 122 7.83 23.42 -0.52
C PRO A 122 6.87 22.61 -1.38
N GLU A 123 7.23 21.35 -1.70
CA GLU A 123 6.37 20.48 -2.50
C GLU A 123 5.15 20.03 -1.71
N TRP A 124 5.32 19.76 -0.41
CA TRP A 124 4.20 19.36 0.42
C TRP A 124 3.16 20.46 0.60
N VAL A 125 3.56 21.72 0.71
CA VAL A 125 2.60 22.85 0.76
C VAL A 125 1.73 22.88 -0.49
N ARG A 126 2.29 22.57 -1.67
CA ARG A 126 1.50 22.45 -2.90
C ARG A 126 0.53 21.27 -2.82
N ILE A 127 1.00 20.12 -2.30
CA ILE A 127 0.17 18.94 -2.06
C ILE A 127 -1.02 19.26 -1.16
N ARG A 128 -0.75 19.86 0.00
CA ARG A 128 -1.78 20.30 0.95
C ARG A 128 -2.76 21.27 0.32
N ARG A 129 -2.28 22.28 -0.43
CA ARG A 129 -3.16 23.28 -1.03
C ARG A 129 -4.23 22.67 -1.91
N TRP A 130 -3.85 21.79 -2.84
CA TRP A 130 -4.86 21.18 -3.71
C TRP A 130 -5.68 20.12 -3.00
N TRP A 131 -5.13 19.42 -2.02
CA TRP A 131 -5.84 18.36 -1.31
C TRP A 131 -6.86 18.90 -0.32
N PHE A 132 -6.45 19.79 0.57
CA PHE A 132 -7.34 20.42 1.53
C PHE A 132 -8.32 21.37 0.86
N GLY A 133 -7.92 22.05 -0.23
CA GLY A 133 -8.87 22.80 -1.05
C GLY A 133 -9.98 21.93 -1.63
N TYR A 134 -9.68 20.68 -2.02
CA TYR A 134 -10.72 19.72 -2.39
C TYR A 134 -11.59 19.32 -1.18
N LEU A 135 -10.98 18.92 -0.06
CA LEU A 135 -11.71 18.50 1.15
C LEU A 135 -12.66 19.57 1.70
N GLU A 136 -12.27 20.84 1.61
CA GLU A 136 -13.09 22.00 1.99
C GLU A 136 -14.23 22.27 1.01
N SER A 137 -14.05 21.94 -0.28
CA SER A 137 -15.08 22.08 -1.31
C SER A 137 -16.11 20.95 -1.34
N MET A 138 -15.85 19.84 -0.63
CA MET A 138 -16.77 18.70 -0.58
C MET A 138 -18.09 19.11 0.05
N GLN A 139 -19.19 18.86 -0.67
CA GLN A 139 -20.52 18.99 -0.11
C GLN A 139 -20.76 17.85 0.91
N PRO A 140 -21.46 18.11 2.01
CA PRO A 140 -21.93 17.05 2.89
C PRO A 140 -22.75 16.05 2.07
N LEU A 141 -22.34 14.78 2.10
CA LEU A 141 -23.09 13.67 1.52
C LEU A 141 -23.91 13.02 2.62
N ASP A 142 -25.17 12.70 2.33
CA ASP A 142 -25.96 11.83 3.19
C ASP A 142 -25.29 10.45 3.21
N PRO A 143 -24.85 9.94 4.37
CA PRO A 143 -24.23 8.62 4.48
C PRO A 143 -25.08 7.49 3.90
N THR A 144 -26.41 7.66 3.87
CA THR A 144 -27.35 6.67 3.32
C THR A 144 -27.43 6.67 1.79
N GLU A 145 -27.12 7.79 1.15
CA GLU A 145 -27.11 7.93 -0.32
C GLU A 145 -25.70 7.86 -0.91
N ALA A 146 -24.67 7.93 -0.07
CA ALA A 146 -23.30 8.10 -0.51
C ALA A 146 -22.69 6.83 -1.15
N VAL A 147 -23.32 5.67 -1.01
CA VAL A 147 -22.94 4.43 -1.70
C VAL A 147 -24.13 3.86 -2.45
N THR A 148 -24.07 3.88 -3.78
CA THR A 148 -25.14 3.33 -4.62
C THR A 148 -24.98 1.83 -4.87
N VAL A 149 -26.09 1.15 -5.18
CA VAL A 149 -26.09 -0.25 -5.63
C VAL A 149 -25.18 -0.43 -6.87
N ALA A 150 -25.28 0.49 -7.84
CA ALA A 150 -24.46 0.45 -9.06
C ALA A 150 -22.95 0.59 -8.78
N MET A 151 -22.54 1.34 -7.75
CA MET A 151 -21.14 1.40 -7.33
C MET A 151 -20.67 0.07 -6.74
N THR A 152 -21.50 -0.54 -5.91
CA THR A 152 -21.26 -1.85 -5.30
C THR A 152 -21.11 -2.91 -6.39
N ASP A 153 -22.08 -3.03 -7.30
CA ASP A 153 -22.06 -4.01 -8.40
C ASP A 153 -20.81 -3.85 -9.29
N ARG A 154 -20.41 -2.61 -9.61
CA ARG A 154 -19.19 -2.34 -10.40
C ARG A 154 -17.93 -2.73 -9.65
N ALA A 155 -17.86 -2.51 -8.34
CA ALA A 155 -16.72 -2.91 -7.52
C ALA A 155 -16.64 -4.44 -7.37
N GLU A 156 -17.76 -5.10 -7.09
CA GLU A 156 -17.86 -6.56 -7.03
C GLU A 156 -17.49 -7.22 -8.35
N HIS A 157 -18.03 -6.72 -9.47
CA HIS A 157 -17.68 -7.22 -10.79
C HIS A 157 -16.17 -7.15 -11.06
N ARG A 158 -15.53 -6.01 -10.74
CA ARG A 158 -14.08 -5.84 -10.91
C ARG A 158 -13.29 -6.78 -10.01
N PHE A 159 -13.70 -6.94 -8.75
CA PHE A 159 -13.10 -7.88 -7.82
C PHE A 159 -13.21 -9.33 -8.33
N LEU A 160 -14.41 -9.79 -8.70
CA LEU A 160 -14.66 -11.14 -9.20
C LEU A 160 -13.90 -11.43 -10.49
N LYS A 161 -13.82 -10.45 -11.40
CA LYS A 161 -13.04 -10.56 -12.63
C LYS A 161 -11.55 -10.78 -12.34
N LEU A 162 -10.98 -10.04 -11.39
CA LEU A 162 -9.57 -10.19 -10.99
C LEU A 162 -9.33 -11.47 -10.19
N ARG A 163 -10.24 -11.83 -9.28
CA ARG A 163 -10.26 -13.12 -8.59
C ARG A 163 -10.15 -14.27 -9.59
N ASN A 164 -11.04 -14.32 -10.58
CA ASN A 164 -11.05 -15.39 -11.58
C ASN A 164 -9.76 -15.44 -12.40
N ARG A 165 -9.16 -14.28 -12.73
CA ARG A 165 -7.87 -14.22 -13.42
C ARG A 165 -6.73 -14.76 -12.56
N ILE A 166 -6.66 -14.36 -11.29
CA ILE A 166 -5.61 -14.84 -10.37
C ILE A 166 -5.75 -16.33 -10.11
N LEU A 167 -6.97 -16.85 -9.95
CA LEU A 167 -7.17 -18.27 -9.74
C LEU A 167 -6.73 -19.10 -10.97
N LYS A 168 -6.90 -18.57 -12.18
CA LYS A 168 -6.50 -19.21 -13.45
C LYS A 168 -5.02 -18.99 -13.82
N HIS A 169 -4.46 -17.82 -13.51
CA HIS A 169 -3.14 -17.39 -13.96
C HIS A 169 -2.33 -16.83 -12.79
N ASP A 170 -1.08 -17.27 -12.68
CA ASP A 170 -0.16 -16.77 -11.65
C ASP A 170 0.62 -15.54 -12.16
N ASN A 171 -0.04 -14.37 -12.15
CA ASN A 171 0.51 -13.11 -12.66
C ASN A 171 0.59 -12.02 -11.58
N ASP A 172 1.80 -11.51 -11.33
CA ASP A 172 2.09 -10.45 -10.37
C ASP A 172 1.29 -9.17 -10.64
N GLN A 173 1.07 -8.82 -11.91
CA GLN A 173 0.34 -7.60 -12.29
C GLN A 173 -1.14 -7.68 -11.92
N ASP A 174 -1.74 -8.87 -11.99
CA ASP A 174 -3.13 -9.04 -11.59
C ASP A 174 -3.27 -9.01 -10.07
N LEU A 175 -2.26 -9.48 -9.33
CA LEU A 175 -2.23 -9.39 -7.86
C LEU A 175 -2.13 -7.92 -7.38
N LEU A 176 -1.35 -7.08 -8.07
CA LEU A 176 -1.31 -5.63 -7.81
C LEU A 176 -2.66 -4.95 -8.10
N LYS A 177 -3.33 -5.34 -9.19
CA LYS A 177 -4.68 -4.81 -9.50
C LYS A 177 -5.71 -5.29 -8.48
N LEU A 178 -5.58 -6.52 -7.97
CA LEU A 178 -6.46 -7.07 -6.96
C LEU A 178 -6.36 -6.28 -5.65
N GLU A 179 -5.19 -5.78 -5.25
CA GLU A 179 -5.07 -4.87 -4.10
C GLU A 179 -6.04 -3.70 -4.22
N GLY A 180 -6.04 -3.05 -5.39
CA GLY A 180 -6.91 -1.92 -5.69
C GLY A 180 -8.40 -2.27 -5.65
N ALA A 181 -8.78 -3.38 -6.30
CA ALA A 181 -10.18 -3.81 -6.34
C ALA A 181 -10.69 -4.31 -4.97
N THR A 182 -9.82 -4.95 -4.18
CA THR A 182 -10.15 -5.43 -2.84
C THR A 182 -10.36 -4.26 -1.88
N GLY A 183 -9.44 -3.31 -1.86
CA GLY A 183 -9.57 -2.11 -1.03
C GLY A 183 -10.79 -1.27 -1.39
N GLU A 184 -11.03 -1.06 -2.70
CA GLU A 184 -12.21 -0.33 -3.19
C GLU A 184 -13.52 -1.02 -2.77
N LEU A 185 -13.67 -2.33 -2.99
CA LEU A 185 -14.86 -3.07 -2.57
C LEU A 185 -15.04 -3.06 -1.05
N LYS A 186 -13.96 -3.28 -0.29
CA LYS A 186 -13.98 -3.25 1.17
C LYS A 186 -14.50 -1.90 1.68
N THR A 187 -13.95 -0.80 1.18
CA THR A 187 -14.33 0.55 1.57
C THR A 187 -15.78 0.88 1.20
N ILE A 188 -16.24 0.48 0.01
CA ILE A 188 -17.65 0.64 -0.41
C ILE A 188 -18.58 -0.09 0.57
N LEU A 189 -18.28 -1.34 0.89
CA LEU A 189 -19.10 -2.12 1.83
C LEU A 189 -19.08 -1.55 3.25
N SER A 190 -17.96 -0.97 3.69
CA SER A 190 -17.84 -0.31 5.00
C SER A 190 -18.65 0.99 5.12
N PHE A 191 -18.97 1.66 4.02
CA PHE A 191 -19.80 2.89 4.02
C PHE A 191 -21.26 2.62 3.69
N SER A 192 -21.66 1.39 3.35
CA SER A 192 -23.05 1.08 3.04
C SER A 192 -23.92 1.10 4.30
N ALA A 193 -25.06 1.78 4.26
CA ALA A 193 -25.91 2.09 5.40
C ALA A 193 -26.65 0.91 6.07
N ALA A 194 -26.58 -0.30 5.53
CA ALA A 194 -27.24 -1.48 6.13
C ALA A 194 -26.20 -2.40 6.80
N PRO A 195 -26.13 -2.43 8.14
CA PRO A 195 -25.37 -3.45 8.84
C PRO A 195 -26.08 -4.81 8.67
N ASP A 196 -25.36 -5.79 8.13
CA ASP A 196 -25.75 -7.20 8.07
C ASP A 196 -24.49 -8.01 8.41
N ASP A 197 -24.60 -9.02 9.27
CA ASP A 197 -23.51 -9.92 9.68
C ASP A 197 -22.75 -10.50 8.47
N ARG A 198 -23.46 -10.73 7.37
CA ARG A 198 -22.88 -11.18 6.11
C ARG A 198 -21.88 -10.18 5.53
N ARG A 199 -22.17 -8.87 5.63
CA ARG A 199 -21.29 -7.80 5.15
C ARG A 199 -20.09 -7.62 6.05
N HIS A 200 -20.27 -7.67 7.37
CA HIS A 200 -19.14 -7.62 8.31
C HIS A 200 -18.13 -8.73 8.02
N SER A 201 -18.62 -9.94 7.77
CA SER A 201 -17.81 -11.09 7.37
C SER A 201 -17.08 -10.86 6.04
N GLN A 202 -17.76 -10.25 5.06
CA GLN A 202 -17.18 -9.92 3.76
C GLN A 202 -16.10 -8.83 3.87
N VAL A 203 -16.34 -7.76 4.63
CA VAL A 203 -15.36 -6.69 4.91
C VAL A 203 -14.12 -7.27 5.60
N SER A 204 -14.32 -8.16 6.57
CA SER A 204 -13.23 -8.86 7.27
C SER A 204 -12.40 -9.70 6.29
N LEU A 205 -13.04 -10.53 5.46
CA LEU A 205 -12.37 -11.34 4.43
C LEU A 205 -11.58 -10.47 3.44
N LEU A 206 -12.16 -9.37 2.96
CA LEU A 206 -11.48 -8.43 2.07
C LEU A 206 -10.28 -7.76 2.77
N GLY A 207 -10.40 -7.43 4.06
CA GLY A 207 -9.30 -6.95 4.88
C GLY A 207 -8.14 -7.95 4.97
N ASP A 208 -8.44 -9.23 5.17
CA ASP A 208 -7.46 -10.32 5.18
C ASP A 208 -6.76 -10.50 3.83
N ILE A 209 -7.52 -10.45 2.72
CA ILE A 209 -6.98 -10.52 1.36
C ILE A 209 -6.03 -9.34 1.13
N GLU A 210 -6.50 -8.13 1.38
CA GLU A 210 -5.73 -6.91 1.18
C GLU A 210 -4.44 -6.90 2.01
N SER A 211 -4.52 -7.26 3.29
CA SER A 211 -3.36 -7.35 4.18
C SER A 211 -2.30 -8.31 3.64
N ASN A 212 -2.70 -9.49 3.17
CA ASN A 212 -1.76 -10.45 2.59
C ASN A 212 -1.20 -9.98 1.24
N ILE A 213 -1.97 -9.28 0.41
CA ILE A 213 -1.45 -8.67 -0.84
C ILE A 213 -0.43 -7.57 -0.50
N ARG A 214 -0.72 -6.71 0.48
CA ARG A 214 0.18 -5.65 0.96
C ARG A 214 1.51 -6.21 1.46
N LEU A 215 1.48 -7.31 2.21
CA LEU A 215 2.68 -8.03 2.68
C LEU A 215 3.43 -8.73 1.54
N TRP A 216 2.71 -9.35 0.60
CA TRP A 216 3.31 -9.90 -0.62
C TRP A 216 4.05 -8.81 -1.40
N ARG A 217 3.41 -7.64 -1.63
CA ARG A 217 3.98 -6.52 -2.37
C ARG A 217 5.28 -6.02 -1.72
N GLN A 218 5.31 -5.93 -0.40
CA GLN A 218 6.51 -5.51 0.33
C GLN A 218 7.67 -6.49 0.11
N ALA A 219 7.45 -7.79 0.28
CA ALA A 219 8.47 -8.81 0.04
C ALA A 219 8.91 -8.86 -1.42
N HIS A 220 7.95 -8.79 -2.35
CA HIS A 220 8.18 -8.83 -3.80
C HIS A 220 9.02 -7.64 -4.29
N THR A 221 8.72 -6.43 -3.81
CA THR A 221 9.40 -5.19 -4.19
C THR A 221 10.89 -5.19 -3.81
N ARG A 222 11.27 -5.94 -2.76
CA ARG A 222 12.67 -6.08 -2.33
C ARG A 222 13.51 -6.96 -3.26
N LEU A 223 12.89 -7.95 -3.91
CA LEU A 223 13.58 -8.95 -4.74
C LEU A 223 14.48 -8.36 -5.85
N PRO A 224 14.01 -7.42 -6.69
CA PRO A 224 14.86 -6.82 -7.70
C PRO A 224 16.01 -5.99 -7.11
N LEU A 225 15.80 -5.34 -5.96
CA LEU A 225 16.82 -4.53 -5.29
C LEU A 225 17.92 -5.39 -4.67
N LEU A 226 17.55 -6.50 -4.02
CA LEU A 226 18.50 -7.49 -3.50
C LEU A 226 19.32 -8.12 -4.62
N LYS A 227 18.68 -8.43 -5.76
CA LYS A 227 19.39 -8.91 -6.96
C LYS A 227 20.38 -7.86 -7.49
N LEU A 228 19.95 -6.59 -7.57
CA LEU A 228 20.79 -5.49 -8.04
C LEU A 228 22.01 -5.28 -7.11
N LEU A 229 21.80 -5.32 -5.79
CA LEU A 229 22.88 -5.21 -4.80
C LEU A 229 23.88 -6.34 -4.93
N SER A 230 23.40 -7.58 -5.05
CA SER A 230 24.27 -8.76 -5.17
C SER A 230 25.19 -8.70 -6.39
N ALA A 231 24.79 -7.96 -7.44
CA ALA A 231 25.56 -7.81 -8.67
C ALA A 231 26.54 -6.62 -8.66
N THR A 232 26.70 -5.89 -7.53
CA THR A 232 27.65 -4.78 -7.50
C THR A 232 29.07 -5.29 -7.25
N PRO A 233 30.12 -4.71 -7.88
CA PRO A 233 31.49 -5.20 -7.77
C PRO A 233 32.01 -5.29 -6.32
N GLU A 234 31.57 -4.37 -5.46
CA GLU A 234 31.97 -4.32 -4.05
C GLU A 234 31.46 -5.52 -3.24
N ILE A 235 30.34 -6.10 -3.68
CA ILE A 235 29.67 -7.23 -3.04
C ILE A 235 30.04 -8.53 -3.75
N ASP A 236 30.06 -8.54 -5.09
CA ASP A 236 30.42 -9.68 -5.92
C ASP A 236 31.85 -10.18 -5.64
N ALA A 237 32.80 -9.26 -5.48
CA ALA A 237 34.18 -9.59 -5.10
C ALA A 237 34.30 -10.21 -3.69
N ARG A 238 33.24 -10.15 -2.88
CA ARG A 238 33.16 -10.70 -1.54
C ARG A 238 32.10 -11.80 -1.51
N LEU A 239 32.40 -12.95 -2.11
CA LEU A 239 31.48 -14.09 -2.25
C LEU A 239 30.57 -14.33 -1.03
N SER A 240 31.12 -14.29 0.19
CA SER A 240 30.31 -14.45 1.41
C SER A 240 29.20 -13.40 1.62
N LEU A 241 29.34 -12.16 1.15
CA LEU A 241 28.27 -11.14 1.18
C LEU A 241 27.24 -11.38 0.07
N ALA A 242 27.68 -11.86 -1.09
CA ALA A 242 26.77 -12.27 -2.16
C ALA A 242 25.90 -13.46 -1.69
N ASP A 243 26.48 -14.40 -0.95
CA ASP A 243 25.77 -15.51 -0.33
C ASP A 243 24.76 -15.03 0.72
N ASP A 244 25.16 -14.12 1.63
CA ASP A 244 24.27 -13.51 2.63
C ASP A 244 23.04 -12.85 1.93
N LEU A 245 23.27 -12.08 0.86
CA LEU A 245 22.18 -11.44 0.11
C LEU A 245 21.32 -12.44 -0.68
N ALA A 246 21.92 -13.51 -1.20
CA ALA A 246 21.19 -14.58 -1.87
C ALA A 246 20.25 -15.30 -0.90
N GLU A 247 20.71 -15.56 0.33
CA GLU A 247 19.89 -16.15 1.39
C GLU A 247 18.73 -15.23 1.79
N ILE A 248 19.01 -13.95 2.04
CA ILE A 248 17.97 -12.95 2.35
C ILE A 248 16.94 -12.88 1.21
N ARG A 249 17.40 -12.89 -0.04
CA ARG A 249 16.52 -12.87 -1.22
C ARG A 249 15.67 -14.14 -1.31
N LEU A 250 16.24 -15.31 -1.02
CA LEU A 250 15.50 -16.58 -0.98
C LEU A 250 14.40 -16.53 0.09
N GLU A 251 14.70 -15.98 1.26
CA GLU A 251 13.70 -15.84 2.32
C GLU A 251 12.58 -14.87 1.93
N GLN A 252 12.90 -13.74 1.30
CA GLN A 252 11.86 -12.85 0.76
C GLN A 252 11.02 -13.52 -0.33
N GLN A 253 11.60 -14.39 -1.16
CA GLN A 253 10.83 -15.19 -2.14
C GLN A 253 9.88 -16.16 -1.44
N ARG A 254 10.32 -16.84 -0.38
CA ARG A 254 9.46 -17.74 0.42
C ARG A 254 8.31 -16.98 1.07
N ILE A 255 8.59 -15.82 1.68
CA ILE A 255 7.56 -14.95 2.26
C ILE A 255 6.55 -14.52 1.20
N ALA A 256 7.01 -14.03 0.04
CA ALA A 256 6.15 -13.62 -1.05
C ALA A 256 5.24 -14.78 -1.53
N ARG A 257 5.81 -15.97 -1.76
CA ARG A 257 5.03 -17.17 -2.13
C ARG A 257 3.98 -17.52 -1.08
N LYS A 258 4.38 -17.60 0.20
CA LYS A 258 3.45 -17.89 1.31
C LYS A 258 2.28 -16.91 1.38
N ARG A 259 2.54 -15.61 1.18
CA ARG A 259 1.49 -14.57 1.18
C ARG A 259 0.58 -14.69 -0.03
N ARG A 260 1.14 -14.97 -1.22
CA ARG A 260 0.35 -15.26 -2.42
C ARG A 260 -0.55 -16.48 -2.23
N ASP A 261 -0.03 -17.57 -1.69
CA ASP A 261 -0.81 -18.80 -1.45
C ASP A 261 -1.92 -18.57 -0.44
N ARG A 262 -1.67 -17.72 0.57
CA ARG A 262 -2.73 -17.28 1.49
C ARG A 262 -3.81 -16.49 0.76
N VAL A 263 -3.45 -15.53 -0.09
CA VAL A 263 -4.42 -14.79 -0.92
C VAL A 263 -5.23 -15.75 -1.79
N ARG A 264 -4.58 -16.69 -2.47
CA ARG A 264 -5.28 -17.69 -3.30
C ARG A 264 -6.31 -18.47 -2.48
N ARG A 265 -5.95 -19.01 -1.31
CA ARG A 265 -6.89 -19.74 -0.43
C ARG A 265 -8.07 -18.86 0.01
N LEU A 266 -7.81 -17.63 0.42
CA LEU A 266 -8.87 -16.67 0.81
C LEU A 266 -9.81 -16.35 -0.37
N LEU A 267 -9.30 -16.31 -1.60
CA LEU A 267 -10.10 -16.07 -2.79
C LEU A 267 -10.99 -17.27 -3.18
N ILE A 268 -10.58 -18.52 -2.88
CA ILE A 268 -11.43 -19.68 -3.20
C ILE A 268 -12.57 -19.77 -2.16
N GLY A 269 -12.28 -19.47 -0.89
CA GLY A 269 -13.24 -19.49 0.22
C GLY A 269 -13.32 -20.86 0.91
N PRO A 270 -13.99 -20.96 2.07
CA PRO A 270 -13.99 -22.16 2.92
C PRO A 270 -14.72 -23.39 2.34
N ASN A 271 -15.45 -23.27 1.22
CA ASN A 271 -16.28 -24.35 0.66
C ASN A 271 -15.69 -24.95 -0.63
N SER A 272 -14.39 -25.16 -0.69
CA SER A 272 -13.70 -25.58 -1.92
C SER A 272 -12.67 -26.69 -1.76
N GLU A 273 -12.74 -27.40 -0.63
CA GLU A 273 -12.15 -28.73 -0.46
C GLU A 273 -13.27 -29.77 -0.43
#